data_AF-A0A381I6Y0-F1
#
_entry.id   AF-A0A381I6Y0-F1
#
_cell.length_a   1.000
_cell.length_b   1.000
_cell.length_c   1.000
_cell.angle_alpha   90.00
_cell.angle_beta   90.00
_cell.angle_gamma   90.00
#
_symmetry.space_group_name_H-M   'P 1'
#
loop_
_entity.id
_entity.type
_entity.pdbx_description
1 polymer ?
#
loop_
_entity_poly.entity_id
_entity_poly.type
_entity_poly.pdbx_seq_one_letter_code
_entity_poly.pdbx_strand_id
1 'polypeptide(L)' 'MEYCPSITIGQAILESGWGNSKLTKQSNNLFGIKADKAWKGKSVEIQLQSIIMKKL' A
#
# COMPACT_ATOMS: atom_id res chain seq x y z
N MET A 1 5.48 -13.94 -19.54
CA MET A 1 5.82 -12.86 -18.60
C MET A 1 6.17 -13.54 -17.30
N GLU A 2 7.40 -13.39 -16.82
CA GLU A 2 7.87 -14.10 -15.64
C GLU A 2 7.49 -13.31 -14.39
N TYR A 3 6.77 -13.96 -13.46
CA TYR A 3 6.38 -13.39 -12.18
C TYR A 3 7.44 -13.79 -11.15
N CYS A 4 8.03 -12.82 -10.45
CA CYS A 4 9.03 -13.09 -9.41
C CYS A 4 8.43 -12.82 -8.02
N PRO A 5 7.91 -13.86 -7.32
CA PRO A 5 7.25 -13.67 -6.03
C PRO A 5 8.15 -13.04 -4.97
N SER A 6 9.45 -13.33 -5.01
CA SER A 6 10.43 -12.79 -4.05
C SER A 6 10.55 -11.27 -4.14
N ILE A 7 10.53 -10.71 -5.36
CA ILE A 7 10.55 -9.26 -5.57
C ILE A 7 9.27 -8.62 -5.04
N THR A 8 8.11 -9.23 -5.33
CA THR A 8 6.82 -8.74 -4.83
C THR A 8 6.75 -8.76 -3.30
N ILE A 9 7.27 -9.81 -2.66
CA ILE A 9 7.34 -9.91 -1.20
C ILE A 9 8.29 -8.86 -0.63
N GLY A 10 9.47 -8.68 -1.23
CA GLY A 10 10.43 -7.66 -0.80
C GLY A 10 9.86 -6.25 -0.85
N GLN A 11 9.15 -5.90 -1.93
CA GLN A 11 8.47 -4.62 -2.06
C GLN A 11 7.34 -4.48 -1.04
N ALA A 12 6.52 -5.52 -0.83
CA ALA A 12 5.46 -5.49 0.18
C ALA A 12 6.02 -5.26 1.59
N ILE A 13 7.16 -5.89 1.94
CA ILE A 13 7.82 -5.69 3.23
C ILE A 13 8.32 -4.25 3.37
N LEU A 14 8.97 -3.71 2.33
CA LEU A 14 9.51 -2.35 2.35
C LEU A 14 8.40 -1.29 2.49
N GLU A 15 7.38 -1.35 1.64
CA GLU A 15 6.29 -0.37 1.59
C GLU A 15 5.38 -0.44 2.83
N SER A 16 5.20 -1.63 3.41
CA SER A 16 4.42 -1.81 4.63
C SER A 16 5.19 -1.51 5.92
N GLY A 17 6.50 -1.28 5.84
CA GLY A 17 7.39 -1.16 7.00
C GLY A 17 7.35 -2.43 7.86
N TRP A 18 7.57 -3.60 7.24
CA TRP A 18 7.41 -4.91 7.87
C TRP A 18 6.01 -5.13 8.47
N GLY A 19 4.98 -4.67 7.76
CA GLY A 19 3.58 -4.78 8.19
C GLY A 19 3.17 -3.82 9.31
N ASN A 20 4.02 -2.85 9.68
CA ASN A 20 3.72 -1.94 10.78
C ASN A 20 2.93 -0.70 10.38
N SER A 21 2.78 -0.42 9.08
CA SER A 21 2.03 0.74 8.61
C SER A 21 0.56 0.70 9.04
N LYS A 22 -0.02 1.88 9.29
CA LYS A 22 -1.44 2.04 9.62
C LYS A 22 -2.35 1.47 8.52
N LEU A 23 -1.97 1.66 7.26
CA LEU A 23 -2.64 1.10 6.08
C LEU A 23 -2.68 -0.42 6.11
N THR A 24 -1.54 -1.05 6.38
CA THR A 24 -1.46 -2.51 6.46
C THR A 24 -2.27 -3.05 7.64
N LYS A 25 -2.12 -2.47 8.83
CA LYS A 25 -2.82 -2.96 10.03
C LYS A 25 -4.33 -2.80 9.96
N GLN A 26 -4.83 -1.75 9.32
CA GLN A 26 -6.26 -1.45 9.28
C GLN A 26 -6.97 -1.99 8.03
N SER A 27 -6.25 -2.20 6.92
CA SER A 27 -6.88 -2.55 5.63
C SER A 27 -6.17 -3.64 4.83
N ASN A 28 -5.10 -4.25 5.36
CA ASN A 28 -4.24 -5.20 4.65
C ASN A 28 -3.65 -4.64 3.35
N ASN A 29 -3.58 -3.30 3.23
CA ASN A 29 -3.02 -2.62 2.10
C ASN A 29 -1.50 -2.50 2.28
N LEU A 30 -0.76 -3.53 1.82
CA LEU A 30 0.70 -3.63 1.92
C LEU A 30 1.44 -2.68 0.97
N PHE A 31 0.78 -2.24 -0.10
CA PHE A 31 1.36 -1.42 -1.17
C PHE A 31 0.84 0.02 -1.19
N GLY A 32 -0.07 0.38 -0.27
CA GLY A 32 -0.66 1.71 -0.23
C GLY A 32 -1.51 2.08 -1.45
N ILE A 33 -2.13 1.10 -2.12
CA ILE A 33 -2.97 1.34 -3.29
C ILE A 33 -4.21 2.14 -2.90
N LYS A 34 -4.46 3.25 -3.62
CA LYS A 34 -5.63 4.09 -3.39
C LYS A 34 -6.85 3.50 -4.11
N ALA A 35 -8.02 3.62 -3.48
CA ALA A 35 -9.29 3.33 -4.12
C ALA A 35 -9.63 4.47 -5.09
N ASP A 36 -9.84 4.13 -6.37
CA ASP A 36 -10.34 5.05 -7.38
C ASP A 36 -11.85 4.84 -7.62
N LYS A 37 -12.41 5.50 -8.64
CA LYS A 37 -13.84 5.37 -8.98
C LYS A 37 -14.23 3.96 -9.43
N ALA A 38 -13.28 3.13 -9.87
CA ALA A 38 -13.53 1.76 -10.30
C ALA A 38 -13.54 0.78 -9.11
N TRP A 39 -12.95 1.16 -7.97
CA TRP A 39 -12.96 0.34 -6.76
C TRP A 39 -14.35 0.27 -6.13
N LYS A 40 -14.94 -0.94 -6.10
CA LYS A 40 -16.26 -1.22 -5.50
C LYS A 40 -16.16 -1.91 -4.13
N GLY A 41 -14.93 -2.17 -3.67
CA GLY A 41 -14.66 -2.90 -2.43
C GLY A 41 -14.63 -2.00 -1.19
N LYS A 42 -14.25 -2.58 -0.06
CA LYS A 42 -14.03 -1.83 1.18
C LYS A 42 -12.90 -0.82 0.98
N SER A 43 -13.10 0.40 1.45
CA SER A 43 -12.10 1.46 1.48
C SER A 43 -11.98 2.01 2.89
N VAL A 44 -10.80 2.51 3.23
CA VAL A 44 -10.54 3.19 4.50
C VAL A 44 -9.99 4.58 4.21
N GLU A 45 -10.44 5.57 4.95
CA GLU A 45 -9.86 6.90 4.93
C GLU A 45 -8.78 6.98 6.02
N ILE A 46 -7.53 7.10 5.61
CA ILE A 46 -6.40 7.20 6.53
C ILE A 46 -5.68 8.50 6.23
N GLN A 47 -5.67 9.40 7.21
CA GLN A 47 -4.84 10.59 7.18
C GLN A 47 -3.37 10.16 7.36
N LEU A 48 -2.63 10.18 6.26
CA LEU A 48 -1.18 9.98 6.27
C LEU A 48 -0.50 11.29 6.68
N GLN A 49 0.58 11.21 7.46
CA GLN A 49 1.35 12.39 7.88
C GLN A 49 2.24 12.97 6.77
N SER A 50 2.21 12.40 5.55
CA SER A 50 2.96 12.90 4.41
C SER A 50 2.17 13.96 3.65
N ILE A 51 2.36 15.22 4.06
CA ILE A 51 2.25 16.37 3.16
C ILE A 51 3.35 16.17 2.10
N ILE A 52 2.95 15.96 0.83
CA ILE A 52 3.83 15.81 -0.35
C ILE A 52 4.55 14.45 -0.45
N MET A 53 3.89 13.45 -1.04
CA MET A 53 4.60 12.35 -1.70
C MET A 53 4.98 12.80 -3.12
N LYS A 54 6.23 13.28 -3.21
CA LYS A 54 7.12 13.35 -4.40
C LYS A 54 6.43 13.17 -5.76
N LYS A 55 6.16 14.32 -6.40
CA LYS A 55 6.26 14.44 -7.85
C LYS A 55 7.74 14.42 -8.21
N LEU A 56 8.25 13.26 -8.60
CA LEU A 56 9.41 13.11 -9.47
C LEU A 56 9.01 12.10 -10.55
#